data_AF-A0A8B7S6D3-F1
#
_entry.id   AF-A0A8B7S6D3-F1
#
_cell.length_a   1.000
_cell.length_b   1.000
_cell.length_c   1.000
_cell.angle_alpha   90.00
_cell.angle_beta   90.00
_cell.angle_gamma   90.00
#
_symmetry.space_group_name_H-M   'P 1'
#
loop_
_entity.id
_entity.type
_entity.pdbx_description
1 polymer ?
#
loop_
_entity_poly.entity_id
_entity_poly.type
_entity_poly.pdbx_seq_one_letter_code
_entity_poly.pdbx_strand_id
1 'polypeptide(L)'
;MVDAHEEKTPEEIIPEKQIETKIEDLENEIEEAKVAFEMKKLALDRMQLSIALRKNLEKSNIQTSVLMDNMEHVLKLNKLIMQSQQESWDLEKKLLDVRKKRFELKQASESKLLEIRTEKNKQKDDLDSMENSDKIKTLQRNLQMEIQITTVIQHVLQNLILGSKVNWAEDSALKETVLQLEKNLAMI
;
A
#
# COMPACT_ATOMS: atom_id res chain seq x y z
N MET A 1 19.31 -16.81 47.63
CA MET A 1 19.25 -18.04 46.83
C MET A 1 17.78 -18.29 46.57
N VAL A 2 17.24 -17.85 45.42
CA VAL A 2 17.30 -18.54 44.11
C VAL A 2 16.50 -19.85 44.22
N ASP A 3 15.40 -20.12 43.52
CA ASP A 3 14.76 -19.50 42.35
C ASP A 3 13.29 -19.95 42.33
N ALA A 4 12.38 -19.06 41.96
CA ALA A 4 11.01 -19.41 41.58
C ALA A 4 10.87 -19.10 40.09
N HIS A 5 11.26 -20.07 39.26
CA HIS A 5 11.00 -20.04 37.82
C HIS A 5 10.45 -21.41 37.39
N GLU A 6 9.15 -21.60 37.61
CA GLU A 6 8.38 -22.44 36.69
C GLU A 6 8.19 -21.64 35.41
N GLU A 7 9.17 -21.78 34.53
CA GLU A 7 9.15 -21.30 33.16
C GLU A 7 8.10 -22.10 32.39
N LYS A 8 6.87 -21.58 32.32
CA LYS A 8 5.85 -22.09 31.38
C LYS A 8 6.18 -21.55 30.00
N THR A 9 6.54 -22.47 29.10
CA THR A 9 6.79 -22.24 27.69
C THR A 9 5.56 -21.63 26.98
N PRO A 10 5.75 -20.61 26.11
CA PRO A 10 4.68 -20.04 25.30
C PRO A 10 4.51 -20.86 24.01
N GLU A 11 3.86 -22.02 24.12
CA GLU A 11 3.44 -22.82 22.96
C GLU A 11 1.96 -22.54 22.66
N GLU A 12 1.73 -21.93 21.48
CA GLU A 12 0.49 -21.93 20.70
C GLU A 12 -0.81 -21.41 21.35
N ILE A 13 -0.82 -20.16 21.83
CA ILE A 13 -2.08 -19.41 21.91
C ILE A 13 -2.30 -18.74 20.55
N ILE A 14 -3.04 -19.40 19.65
CA ILE A 14 -3.67 -18.71 18.51
C ILE A 14 -4.47 -17.56 19.14
N PRO A 15 -4.16 -16.28 18.84
CA PRO A 15 -4.80 -15.16 19.51
C PRO A 15 -6.31 -15.29 19.31
N GLU A 16 -7.11 -15.17 20.37
CA GLU A 16 -8.58 -15.38 20.34
C GLU A 16 -9.26 -14.64 19.18
N LYS A 17 -8.72 -13.48 18.80
CA LYS A 17 -9.13 -12.68 17.65
C LYS A 17 -9.00 -13.39 16.28
N GLN A 18 -8.01 -14.27 16.10
CA GLN A 18 -7.86 -15.14 14.92
C GLN A 18 -8.87 -16.30 14.92
N ILE A 19 -9.31 -16.75 16.10
CA ILE A 19 -10.36 -17.77 16.22
C ILE A 19 -11.71 -17.14 15.91
N GLU A 20 -11.98 -15.96 16.45
CA GLU A 20 -13.22 -15.20 16.27
C GLU A 20 -13.45 -14.81 14.80
N THR A 21 -12.39 -14.33 14.12
CA THR A 21 -12.45 -14.05 12.67
C THR A 21 -12.69 -15.30 11.83
N LYS A 22 -12.07 -16.44 12.18
CA LYS A 22 -12.34 -17.72 11.50
C LYS A 22 -13.77 -18.22 11.72
N ILE A 23 -14.35 -17.99 12.90
CA ILE A 23 -15.74 -18.34 13.18
C ILE A 23 -16.67 -17.48 12.33
N GLU A 24 -16.44 -16.16 12.26
CA GLU A 24 -17.23 -15.24 11.43
C GLU A 24 -17.15 -15.61 9.93
N ASP A 25 -15.96 -15.97 9.44
CA ASP A 25 -15.79 -16.44 8.06
C ASP A 25 -16.58 -17.73 7.80
N LEU A 26 -16.52 -18.71 8.72
CA LEU A 26 -17.26 -19.97 8.60
C LEU A 26 -18.78 -19.79 8.70
N GLU A 27 -19.26 -18.89 9.55
CA GLU A 27 -20.68 -18.57 9.67
C GLU A 27 -21.21 -17.93 8.37
N ASN A 28 -20.43 -17.03 7.76
CA ASN A 28 -20.76 -16.45 6.46
C ASN A 28 -20.80 -17.52 5.36
N GLU A 29 -19.83 -18.43 5.32
CA GLU A 29 -19.82 -19.55 4.36
C GLU A 29 -21.04 -20.47 4.53
N ILE A 30 -21.44 -20.77 5.76
CA ILE A 30 -22.63 -21.58 6.06
C ILE A 30 -23.90 -20.88 5.58
N GLU A 31 -24.05 -19.59 5.84
CA GLU A 31 -25.24 -18.85 5.43
C GLU A 31 -25.33 -18.72 3.91
N GLU A 32 -24.21 -18.46 3.22
CA GLU A 32 -24.15 -18.48 1.76
C GLU A 32 -24.55 -19.85 1.18
N ALA A 33 -24.02 -20.94 1.74
CA ALA A 33 -24.34 -22.29 1.31
C ALA A 33 -25.83 -22.63 1.53
N LYS A 34 -26.41 -22.18 2.65
CA LYS A 34 -27.82 -22.38 2.99
C LYS A 34 -28.74 -21.63 2.04
N VAL A 35 -28.46 -20.36 1.74
CA VAL A 35 -29.21 -19.56 0.77
C VAL A 35 -29.14 -20.22 -0.61
N ALA A 36 -27.97 -20.66 -1.04
CA ALA A 36 -27.81 -21.36 -2.32
C ALA A 36 -28.60 -22.68 -2.37
N PHE A 37 -28.65 -23.43 -1.27
CA PHE A 37 -29.43 -24.67 -1.16
C PHE A 37 -30.94 -24.41 -1.28
N GLU A 38 -31.48 -23.48 -0.48
CA GLU A 38 -32.92 -23.17 -0.49
C GLU A 38 -33.38 -22.67 -1.87
N MET A 39 -32.55 -21.87 -2.55
CA MET A 39 -32.86 -21.40 -3.90
C MET A 39 -32.86 -22.53 -4.93
N LYS A 40 -31.87 -23.44 -4.88
CA LYS A 40 -31.84 -24.62 -5.76
C LYS A 40 -33.04 -25.54 -5.52
N LYS A 41 -33.43 -25.72 -4.25
CA LYS A 41 -34.62 -26.49 -3.86
C LYS A 41 -35.89 -25.85 -4.42
N LEU A 42 -36.07 -24.53 -4.27
CA LEU A 42 -37.21 -23.81 -4.83
C LEU A 42 -37.30 -23.94 -6.36
N ALA A 43 -36.17 -23.85 -7.06
CA ALA A 43 -36.12 -24.05 -8.50
C ALA A 43 -36.55 -25.48 -8.91
N LEU A 44 -36.10 -26.50 -8.16
CA LEU A 44 -36.50 -27.88 -8.36
C LEU A 44 -38.00 -28.10 -8.11
N ASP A 45 -38.52 -27.58 -6.99
CA ASP A 45 -39.94 -27.68 -6.63
C ASP A 45 -40.83 -27.02 -7.70
N ARG A 46 -40.42 -25.86 -8.22
CA ARG A 46 -41.10 -25.18 -9.34
C ARG A 46 -41.10 -26.03 -10.61
N MET A 47 -39.99 -26.68 -10.95
CA MET A 47 -39.92 -27.58 -12.10
C MET A 47 -40.83 -28.79 -11.91
N GLN A 48 -40.77 -29.45 -10.75
CA GLN A 48 -41.58 -30.63 -10.45
C GLN A 48 -43.07 -30.31 -10.48
N LEU A 49 -43.50 -29.21 -9.84
CA LEU A 49 -44.88 -28.74 -9.90
C LEU A 49 -45.31 -28.47 -11.35
N SER A 50 -44.45 -27.84 -12.15
CA SER A 50 -44.78 -27.54 -13.53
C SER A 50 -44.93 -28.81 -14.38
N ILE A 51 -44.12 -29.84 -14.14
CA ILE A 51 -44.23 -31.13 -14.81
C ILE A 51 -45.52 -31.86 -14.39
N ALA A 52 -45.84 -31.85 -13.09
CA ALA A 52 -47.05 -32.49 -12.56
C ALA A 52 -48.32 -31.82 -13.10
N LEU A 53 -48.35 -30.48 -13.14
CA LEU A 53 -49.44 -29.71 -13.73
C LEU A 53 -49.61 -30.03 -15.21
N ARG A 54 -48.53 -30.06 -16.00
CA ARG A 54 -48.60 -30.41 -17.43
C ARG A 54 -49.23 -31.80 -17.65
N LYS A 55 -48.77 -32.82 -16.91
CA LYS A 55 -49.29 -34.19 -17.00
C LYS A 55 -50.78 -34.31 -16.63
N ASN A 56 -51.26 -33.48 -15.71
CA ASN A 56 -52.68 -33.45 -15.35
C ASN A 56 -53.53 -32.82 -16.45
N LEU A 57 -53.01 -31.78 -17.10
CA LEU A 57 -53.72 -31.07 -18.16
C LEU A 57 -53.83 -31.89 -19.44
N GLU A 58 -52.76 -32.62 -19.83
CA GLU A 58 -52.77 -33.55 -20.96
C GLU A 58 -53.89 -34.61 -20.90
N LYS A 59 -54.48 -34.87 -19.72
CA LYS A 59 -55.58 -35.83 -19.51
C LYS A 59 -56.99 -35.24 -19.71
N SER A 60 -57.17 -33.98 -20.09
CA SER A 60 -58.48 -33.30 -20.16
C SER A 60 -58.78 -32.62 -21.53
N ASN A 61 -60.06 -32.51 -21.90
CA ASN A 61 -60.59 -32.13 -23.24
C ASN A 61 -60.39 -30.65 -23.65
N ILE A 62 -60.43 -30.35 -24.96
CA ILE A 62 -60.34 -29.10 -25.77
C ILE A 62 -60.19 -27.74 -25.04
N GLN A 63 -60.92 -27.46 -23.96
CA GLN A 63 -60.68 -26.27 -23.10
C GLN A 63 -59.26 -26.26 -22.49
N THR A 64 -58.62 -27.42 -22.45
CA THR A 64 -57.26 -27.60 -21.99
C THR A 64 -56.18 -27.14 -22.98
N SER A 65 -56.51 -26.89 -24.26
CA SER A 65 -55.55 -26.40 -25.27
C SER A 65 -54.97 -25.02 -24.87
N VAL A 66 -55.82 -24.04 -24.57
CA VAL A 66 -55.40 -22.70 -24.14
C VAL A 66 -54.62 -22.76 -22.82
N LEU A 67 -55.01 -23.68 -21.92
CA LEU A 67 -54.29 -23.88 -20.67
C LEU A 67 -52.91 -24.51 -20.89
N MET A 68 -52.78 -25.41 -21.88
CA MET A 68 -51.51 -26.03 -22.29
C MET A 68 -50.56 -24.99 -22.89
N ASP A 69 -51.06 -24.14 -23.78
CA ASP A 69 -50.29 -23.05 -24.39
C ASP A 69 -49.79 -22.08 -23.31
N ASN A 70 -50.67 -21.66 -22.40
CA ASN A 70 -50.30 -20.83 -21.25
C ASN A 70 -49.24 -21.52 -20.37
N MET A 71 -49.36 -22.83 -20.14
CA MET A 71 -48.39 -23.59 -19.36
C MET A 71 -47.03 -23.62 -20.05
N GLU A 72 -46.99 -23.81 -21.37
CA GLU A 72 -45.76 -23.75 -22.16
C GLU A 72 -45.10 -22.36 -22.06
N HIS A 73 -45.89 -21.29 -22.13
CA HIS A 73 -45.40 -19.92 -21.92
C HIS A 73 -44.83 -19.71 -20.51
N VAL A 74 -45.51 -20.19 -19.46
CA VAL A 74 -45.03 -20.12 -18.07
C VAL A 74 -43.71 -20.87 -17.90
N LEU A 75 -43.56 -22.02 -18.54
CA LEU A 75 -42.32 -22.80 -18.51
C LEU A 75 -41.16 -22.10 -19.23
N LYS A 76 -41.43 -21.50 -20.40
CA LYS A 76 -40.44 -20.68 -21.11
C LYS A 76 -40.00 -19.50 -20.25
N LEU A 77 -40.96 -18.81 -19.62
CA LEU A 77 -40.68 -17.69 -18.72
C LEU A 77 -39.86 -18.12 -17.51
N ASN A 78 -40.23 -19.21 -16.84
CA ASN A 78 -39.48 -19.75 -15.71
C ASN A 78 -38.03 -20.11 -16.10
N LYS A 79 -37.82 -20.67 -17.31
CA LYS A 79 -36.47 -20.93 -17.81
C LYS A 79 -35.65 -19.65 -17.95
N LEU A 80 -36.23 -18.60 -18.52
CA LEU A 80 -35.55 -17.30 -18.67
C LEU A 80 -35.26 -16.65 -17.31
N ILE A 81 -36.21 -16.72 -16.38
CA ILE A 81 -36.02 -16.23 -14.99
C ILE A 81 -34.86 -16.96 -14.34
N MET A 82 -34.79 -18.28 -14.45
CA MET A 82 -33.67 -19.05 -13.89
C MET A 82 -32.32 -18.67 -14.49
N GLN A 83 -32.26 -18.43 -15.81
CA GLN A 83 -31.04 -17.98 -16.48
C GLN A 83 -30.60 -16.60 -15.97
N SER A 84 -31.52 -15.64 -15.90
CA SER A 84 -31.23 -14.29 -15.38
C SER A 84 -30.79 -14.33 -13.91
N GLN A 85 -31.39 -15.19 -13.08
CA GLN A 85 -30.96 -15.36 -11.69
C GLN A 85 -29.55 -15.93 -11.59
N GLN A 86 -29.21 -16.92 -12.42
CA GLN A 86 -27.85 -17.47 -12.47
C GLN A 86 -26.82 -16.43 -12.89
N GLU A 87 -27.12 -15.62 -13.90
CA GLU A 87 -26.23 -14.53 -14.35
C GLU A 87 -26.01 -13.48 -13.25
N SER A 88 -27.07 -13.12 -12.51
CA SER A 88 -26.96 -12.21 -11.36
C SER A 88 -26.03 -12.77 -10.28
N TRP A 89 -26.12 -14.06 -9.95
CA TRP A 89 -25.22 -14.68 -8.97
C TRP A 89 -23.77 -14.72 -9.44
N ASP A 90 -23.52 -15.02 -10.71
CA ASP A 90 -22.17 -15.00 -11.27
C ASP A 90 -21.57 -13.59 -11.21
N LEU A 91 -22.39 -12.55 -11.42
CA LEU A 91 -21.99 -11.15 -11.27
C LEU A 91 -21.75 -10.76 -9.80
N GLU A 92 -22.61 -11.17 -8.88
CA GLU A 92 -22.45 -10.93 -7.44
C GLU A 92 -21.16 -11.56 -6.92
N LYS A 93 -20.85 -12.80 -7.35
CA LYS A 93 -19.59 -13.47 -6.99
C LYS A 93 -18.36 -12.72 -7.49
N LYS A 94 -18.40 -12.23 -8.74
CA LYS A 94 -17.32 -11.38 -9.29
C LYS A 94 -17.20 -10.07 -8.52
N LEU A 95 -18.31 -9.46 -8.12
CA LEU A 95 -18.32 -8.23 -7.31
C LEU A 95 -17.69 -8.46 -5.94
N LEU A 96 -17.97 -9.60 -5.30
CA LEU A 96 -17.36 -9.99 -4.03
C LEU A 96 -15.83 -10.15 -4.16
N ASP A 97 -15.36 -10.84 -5.19
CA ASP A 97 -13.92 -11.00 -5.48
C ASP A 97 -13.21 -9.65 -5.67
N VAL A 98 -13.82 -8.73 -6.43
CA VAL A 98 -13.30 -7.37 -6.59
C VAL A 98 -13.25 -6.62 -5.25
N ARG A 99 -14.27 -6.75 -4.40
CA ARG A 99 -14.29 -6.12 -3.08
C ARG A 99 -13.18 -6.67 -2.18
N LYS A 100 -12.94 -7.98 -2.20
CA LYS A 100 -11.86 -8.64 -1.45
C LYS A 100 -10.48 -8.15 -1.89
N LYS A 101 -10.20 -8.16 -3.20
CA LYS A 101 -8.94 -7.62 -3.77
C LYS A 101 -8.72 -6.15 -3.42
N ARG A 102 -9.77 -5.33 -3.47
CA ARG A 102 -9.71 -3.92 -3.07
C ARG A 102 -9.38 -3.76 -1.58
N PHE A 103 -9.91 -4.62 -0.73
CA PHE A 103 -9.62 -4.59 0.71
C PHE A 103 -8.16 -4.96 1.01
N GLU A 104 -7.66 -6.04 0.40
CA GLU A 104 -6.25 -6.45 0.50
C GLU A 104 -5.30 -5.33 0.04
N LEU A 105 -5.61 -4.70 -1.09
CA LEU A 105 -4.83 -3.57 -1.60
C LEU A 105 -4.83 -2.38 -0.63
N LYS A 106 -5.97 -2.08 0.00
CA LYS A 106 -6.07 -1.01 1.00
C LYS A 106 -5.18 -1.30 2.21
N GLN A 107 -5.21 -2.54 2.71
CA GLN A 107 -4.37 -2.95 3.84
C GLN A 107 -2.88 -2.88 3.50
N ALA A 108 -2.49 -3.36 2.30
CA ALA A 108 -1.12 -3.27 1.82
C ALA A 108 -0.66 -1.80 1.67
N SER A 109 -1.52 -0.94 1.13
CA SER A 109 -1.24 0.50 1.00
C SER A 109 -1.04 1.17 2.36
N GLU A 110 -1.87 0.83 3.36
CA GLU A 110 -1.75 1.38 4.71
C GLU A 110 -0.44 0.95 5.38
N SER A 111 -0.07 -0.32 5.25
CA SER A 111 1.22 -0.84 5.72
C SER A 111 2.40 -0.12 5.06
N LYS A 112 2.37 0.07 3.73
CA LYS A 112 3.42 0.77 2.98
C LYS A 112 3.55 2.24 3.40
N LEU A 113 2.43 2.92 3.67
CA LEU A 113 2.44 4.30 4.17
C LEU A 113 3.07 4.40 5.57
N LEU A 114 2.82 3.42 6.43
CA LEU A 114 3.46 3.34 7.75
C LEU A 114 4.98 3.16 7.61
N GLU A 115 5.42 2.25 6.74
CA GLU A 115 6.84 2.03 6.43
C GLU A 115 7.51 3.31 5.93
N ILE A 116 6.91 4.00 4.96
CA ILE A 116 7.43 5.28 4.45
C ILE A 116 7.55 6.32 5.57
N ARG A 117 6.56 6.42 6.46
CA ARG A 117 6.58 7.37 7.56
C ARG A 117 7.67 7.05 8.58
N THR A 118 7.86 5.78 8.90
CA THR A 118 8.90 5.33 9.83
C THR A 118 10.30 5.56 9.27
N GLU A 119 10.54 5.23 8.00
CA GLU A 119 11.82 5.48 7.35
C GLU A 119 12.12 6.98 7.23
N LYS A 120 11.11 7.80 6.92
CA LYS A 120 11.27 9.26 6.88
C LYS A 120 11.67 9.84 8.24
N ASN A 121 11.06 9.34 9.32
CA ASN A 121 11.43 9.77 10.67
C ASN A 121 12.86 9.35 11.01
N LYS A 122 13.25 8.11 10.68
CA LYS A 122 14.61 7.62 10.88
C LYS A 122 15.64 8.46 10.14
N GLN A 123 15.40 8.78 8.87
CA GLN A 123 16.30 9.67 8.11
C GLN A 123 16.46 11.04 8.75
N LYS A 124 15.38 11.59 9.30
CA LYS A 124 15.44 12.86 10.02
C LYS A 124 16.29 12.73 11.29
N ASP A 125 16.06 11.69 12.08
CA ASP A 125 16.82 11.44 13.32
C ASP A 125 18.32 11.22 13.01
N ASP A 126 18.64 10.48 11.94
CA ASP A 126 20.00 10.26 11.46
C ASP A 126 20.66 11.60 11.05
N LEU A 127 19.94 12.46 10.31
CA LEU A 127 20.43 13.78 9.91
C LEU A 127 20.68 14.68 11.13
N ASP A 128 19.73 14.74 12.06
CA ASP A 128 19.82 15.53 13.29
C ASP A 128 21.00 15.02 14.16
N SER A 129 21.24 13.71 14.21
CA SER A 129 22.38 13.12 14.91
C SER A 129 23.72 13.46 14.27
N MET A 130 23.77 13.49 12.94
CA MET A 130 24.96 13.80 12.17
C MET A 130 25.33 15.28 12.29
N GLU A 131 24.38 16.19 12.11
CA GLU A 131 24.57 17.64 12.29
C GLU A 131 25.02 17.97 13.71
N ASN A 132 24.48 17.26 14.71
CA ASN A 132 24.87 17.45 16.09
C ASN A 132 26.18 16.76 16.48
N SER A 133 26.77 15.94 15.60
CA SER A 133 27.98 15.20 15.91
C SER A 133 29.16 16.14 16.16
N ASP A 134 29.87 15.91 17.27
CA ASP A 134 31.04 16.70 17.65
C ASP A 134 32.15 16.63 16.59
N LYS A 135 32.23 15.53 15.83
CA LYS A 135 33.17 15.37 14.71
C LYS A 135 32.89 16.35 13.57
N ILE A 136 31.63 16.58 13.20
CA ILE A 136 31.30 17.56 12.14
C ILE A 136 31.52 18.99 12.65
N LYS A 137 31.13 19.28 13.89
CA LYS A 137 31.37 20.60 14.50
C LYS A 137 32.87 20.93 14.63
N THR A 138 33.69 19.93 14.93
CA THR A 138 35.17 20.11 14.99
C THR A 138 35.78 20.28 13.60
N LEU A 139 35.36 19.49 12.61
CA LEU A 139 35.79 19.66 11.22
C LEU A 139 35.42 21.05 10.67
N GLN A 140 34.20 21.53 10.93
CA GLN A 140 33.77 22.88 10.54
C GLN A 140 34.63 23.98 11.17
N ARG A 141 34.93 23.86 12.48
CA ARG A 141 35.84 24.80 13.15
C ARG A 141 37.25 24.78 12.56
N ASN A 142 37.80 23.59 12.32
CA ASN A 142 39.13 23.45 11.73
C ASN A 142 39.17 24.06 10.33
N LEU A 143 38.17 23.78 9.49
CA LEU A 143 38.05 24.38 8.15
C LEU A 143 37.99 25.91 8.24
N GLN A 144 37.19 26.46 9.16
CA GLN A 144 37.11 27.91 9.35
C GLN A 144 38.45 28.51 9.79
N MET A 145 39.19 27.82 10.66
CA MET A 145 40.52 28.24 11.10
C MET A 145 41.52 28.22 9.93
N GLU A 146 41.53 27.17 9.10
CA GLU A 146 42.38 27.09 7.91
C GLU A 146 42.06 28.18 6.88
N ILE A 147 40.77 28.52 6.68
CA ILE A 147 40.33 29.63 5.83
C ILE A 147 40.87 30.96 6.38
N GLN A 148 40.79 31.19 7.70
CA GLN A 148 41.31 32.40 8.33
C GLN A 148 42.82 32.52 8.18
N ILE A 149 43.57 31.45 8.45
CA ILE A 149 45.03 31.42 8.30
C ILE A 149 45.41 31.71 6.85
N THR A 150 44.78 31.03 5.90
CA THR A 150 45.03 31.23 4.46
C THR A 150 44.74 32.67 4.03
N THR A 151 43.65 33.27 4.53
CA THR A 151 43.30 34.68 4.28
C THR A 151 44.36 35.63 4.82
N VAL A 152 44.90 35.39 6.02
CA VAL A 152 45.98 36.22 6.58
C VAL A 152 47.24 36.10 5.73
N ILE A 153 47.63 34.88 5.34
CA ILE A 153 48.80 34.65 4.46
C ILE A 153 48.62 35.38 3.12
N GLN A 154 47.43 35.29 2.53
CA GLN A 154 47.05 35.98 1.29
C GLN A 154 47.22 37.50 1.42
N HIS A 155 46.70 38.12 2.49
CA HIS A 155 46.88 39.55 2.75
C HIS A 155 48.35 39.94 2.99
N VAL A 156 49.12 39.14 3.71
CA VAL A 156 50.55 39.42 3.94
C VAL A 156 51.33 39.38 2.62
N LEU A 157 51.09 38.38 1.77
CA LEU A 157 51.73 38.27 0.47
C LEU A 157 51.36 39.44 -0.45
N GLN A 158 50.08 39.82 -0.51
CA GLN A 158 49.63 41.02 -1.24
C GLN A 158 50.38 42.27 -0.77
N ASN A 159 50.43 42.52 0.55
CA ASN A 159 51.08 43.69 1.11
C ASN A 159 52.59 43.72 0.85
N LEU A 160 53.26 42.56 0.88
CA LEU A 160 54.68 42.45 0.55
C LEU A 160 54.94 42.79 -0.92
N ILE A 161 54.12 42.26 -1.83
CA ILE A 161 54.24 42.56 -3.27
C ILE A 161 54.03 44.06 -3.51
N LEU A 162 52.96 44.66 -2.94
CA LEU A 162 52.69 46.09 -3.06
C LEU A 162 53.80 46.95 -2.44
N GLY A 163 54.31 46.57 -1.26
CA GLY A 163 55.37 47.28 -0.53
C GLY A 163 56.76 47.17 -1.17
N SER A 164 57.01 46.12 -1.95
CA SER A 164 58.29 45.90 -2.65
C SER A 164 58.58 46.91 -3.76
N LYS A 165 57.56 47.68 -4.21
CA LYS A 165 57.62 48.61 -5.35
C LYS A 165 58.06 47.97 -6.67
N VAL A 166 58.05 46.64 -6.76
CA VAL A 166 58.25 45.91 -8.03
C VAL A 166 57.05 46.21 -8.94
N ASN A 167 57.31 46.51 -10.22
CA ASN A 167 56.25 46.75 -11.19
C ASN A 167 55.61 45.43 -11.62
N TRP A 168 54.84 44.83 -10.71
CA TRP A 168 54.22 43.52 -10.87
C TRP A 168 53.21 43.43 -12.02
N ALA A 169 52.77 44.57 -12.54
CA ALA A 169 51.85 44.64 -13.68
C ALA A 169 52.55 44.43 -15.03
N GLU A 170 53.88 44.60 -15.11
CA GLU A 170 54.67 44.38 -16.33
C GLU A 170 55.02 42.90 -16.54
N ASP A 171 55.21 42.13 -15.46
CA ASP A 171 55.43 40.69 -15.51
C ASP A 171 54.09 39.95 -15.57
N SER A 172 53.85 39.22 -16.67
CA SER A 172 52.59 38.51 -16.88
C SER A 172 52.33 37.41 -15.84
N ALA A 173 53.36 36.72 -15.34
CA ALA A 173 53.22 35.65 -14.35
C ALA A 173 52.97 36.22 -12.95
N LEU A 174 53.63 37.32 -12.62
CA LEU A 174 53.42 38.00 -11.34
C LEU A 174 52.03 38.66 -11.28
N LYS A 175 51.59 39.27 -12.38
CA LYS A 175 50.24 39.81 -12.53
C LYS A 175 49.15 38.76 -12.31
N GLU A 176 49.30 37.57 -12.90
CA GLU A 176 48.35 36.47 -12.70
C GLU A 176 48.30 36.03 -11.23
N THR A 177 49.47 35.89 -10.59
CA THR A 177 49.58 35.48 -9.18
C THR A 177 48.91 36.48 -8.25
N VAL A 178 49.10 37.78 -8.46
CA VAL A 178 48.47 38.84 -7.66
C VAL A 178 46.94 38.83 -7.84
N LEU A 179 46.43 38.67 -9.06
CA LEU A 179 44.99 38.61 -9.32
C LEU A 179 44.33 37.35 -8.71
N GLN A 180 45.03 36.22 -8.67
CA GLN A 180 44.55 35.03 -7.97
C GLN A 180 44.50 35.25 -6.45
N LEU A 181 45.49 35.95 -5.90
CA LEU A 181 45.51 36.36 -4.51
C LEU A 181 44.44 37.40 -4.18
N GLU A 182 43.73 38.03 -5.12
CA GLU A 182 42.58 38.92 -4.81
C GLU A 182 41.26 38.15 -4.62
N LYS A 183 41.21 36.87 -4.98
CA LYS A 183 39.99 36.05 -4.83
C LYS A 183 39.79 35.68 -3.36
N ASN A 184 38.78 36.26 -2.73
CA ASN A 184 38.42 35.95 -1.35
C ASN A 184 37.88 34.52 -1.24
N LEU A 185 38.51 33.71 -0.38
CA LEU A 185 38.06 32.34 -0.06
C LEU A 185 36.78 32.31 0.80
N ALA A 186 36.34 33.46 1.32
CA ALA A 186 35.14 33.59 2.15
C ALA A 186 33.80 33.54 1.39
N MET A 187 33.82 33.30 0.08
CA MET A 187 32.61 33.22 -0.77
C MET A 187 32.12 31.78 -1.03
N ILE A 188 32.64 30.78 -0.31
CA ILE A 188 32.20 29.37 -0.37
C ILE A 188 31.45 29.00 0.90
#